data_AF-A0A967IBR0-F1
#
_entry.id   AF-A0A967IBR0-F1
#
_cell.length_a   1.000
_cell.length_b   1.000
_cell.length_c   1.000
_cell.angle_alpha   90.00
_cell.angle_beta   90.00
_cell.angle_gamma   90.00
#
_symmetry.space_group_name_H-M   'P 1'
#
loop_
_entity.id
_entity.type
_entity.pdbx_description
1 polymer ?
#
loop_
_entity_poly.entity_id
_entity_poly.type
_entity_poly.pdbx_seq_one_letter_code
_entity_poly.pdbx_strand_id
1 'polypeptide(L)' 'RLEIENGTARIVDSPCPYKVCISMGEISRRGEIIACVPNRLLVQVAGVEPD' A
#
# COMPACT_ATOMS: atom_id res chain seq x y z
N ARG A 1 2.27 -2.17 9.98
CA ARG A 1 2.87 -0.83 9.87
C ARG A 1 2.92 -0.40 8.40
N LEU A 2 2.32 0.74 8.07
CA LEU A 2 2.48 1.44 6.79
C LEU A 2 3.73 2.32 6.88
N GLU A 3 4.53 2.35 5.82
CA GLU A 3 5.71 3.19 5.66
C GLU A 3 5.56 4.02 4.40
N ILE A 4 5.85 5.32 4.48
CA ILE A 4 5.79 6.26 3.36
C ILE A 4 7.10 7.04 3.35
N GLU A 5 7.96 6.75 2.37
CA GLU A 5 9.31 7.30 2.27
C GLU A 5 9.69 7.44 0.79
N ASN A 6 10.51 8.45 0.44
CA ASN A 6 11.01 8.67 -0.93
C ASN A 6 9.94 8.69 -2.04
N GLY A 7 8.72 9.15 -1.73
CA GLY A 7 7.61 9.20 -2.68
C GLY A 7 6.92 7.85 -2.94
N THR A 8 7.21 6.81 -2.14
CA THR A 8 6.55 5.51 -2.22
C THR A 8 5.85 5.16 -0.92
N ALA A 9 4.89 4.23 -0.98
CA ALA A 9 4.20 3.68 0.18
C ALA A 9 4.25 2.15 0.16
N ARG A 10 4.44 1.50 1.31
CA ARG A 10 4.42 0.03 1.45
C ARG A 10 3.99 -0.43 2.83
N ILE A 11 3.52 -1.67 2.95
CA ILE A 11 3.29 -2.32 4.25
C ILE A 11 4.53 -3.14 4.62
N VAL A 12 5.24 -2.74 5.68
CA VAL A 12 6.47 -3.42 6.15
C VAL A 12 6.22 -4.44 7.24
N ASP A 13 5.04 -4.40 7.86
CA ASP A 13 4.61 -5.33 8.89
C ASP A 13 3.08 -5.42 8.92
N SER A 14 2.52 -6.58 9.25
CA SER A 14 1.08 -6.76 9.39
C SER A 14 0.79 -7.96 10.29
N PRO A 15 -0.20 -7.93 11.19
CA PRO A 15 -0.57 -9.09 12.00
C PRO A 15 -1.31 -10.18 11.21
N CYS A 16 -1.76 -9.90 9.97
CA CYS A 16 -2.54 -10.88 9.20
C CYS A 16 -1.69 -12.12 8.85
N PRO A 17 -2.27 -13.32 8.76
CA PRO A 17 -1.51 -14.54 8.50
C PRO A 17 -0.99 -14.63 7.06
N TYR A 18 -1.69 -13.99 6.10
CA TYR A 18 -1.38 -14.16 4.68
C TYR A 18 -0.24 -13.30 4.16
N LYS A 19 0.09 -12.19 4.86
CA LYS A 19 1.16 -11.24 4.49
C LYS A 19 1.14 -10.71 3.04
N VAL A 20 0.05 -10.93 2.29
CA VAL A 20 -0.08 -10.49 0.88
C VAL A 20 0.15 -8.99 0.71
N CYS A 21 -0.33 -8.17 1.65
CA CYS A 21 -0.11 -6.73 1.63
C CYS A 21 1.37 -6.31 1.75
N ILE A 22 2.22 -7.16 2.35
CA ILE A 22 3.68 -6.96 2.40
C ILE A 22 4.30 -7.35 1.05
N SER A 23 3.90 -8.49 0.50
CA SER A 23 4.39 -8.98 -0.80
C SER A 23 4.02 -8.10 -1.99
N MET A 24 3.00 -7.25 -1.86
CA MET A 24 2.63 -6.24 -2.88
C MET A 24 3.72 -5.19 -3.10
N GLY A 25 4.62 -4.97 -2.13
CA GLY A 25 5.76 -4.06 -2.27
C GLY A 25 5.38 -2.58 -2.23
N GLU A 26 6.19 -1.77 -2.88
CA GLU A 26 6.05 -0.32 -2.95
C GLU A 26 5.08 0.10 -4.04
N ILE A 27 4.22 1.06 -3.72
CA ILE A 27 3.33 1.75 -4.66
C ILE A 27 3.65 3.25 -4.69
N SER A 28 3.52 3.87 -5.85
CA SER A 28 3.78 5.31 -6.05
C SER A 28 2.96 5.93 -7.18
N ARG A 29 2.41 5.12 -8.09
CA ARG A 29 1.64 5.59 -9.23
C ARG A 29 0.16 5.69 -8.87
N ARG A 30 -0.50 6.71 -9.40
CA ARG A 30 -1.94 6.91 -9.27
C ARG A 30 -2.70 5.63 -9.61
N GLY A 31 -3.65 5.26 -8.76
CA GLY A 31 -4.48 4.08 -8.94
C GLY A 31 -3.87 2.77 -8.44
N GLU A 32 -2.59 2.74 -8.07
CA GLU A 32 -2.02 1.60 -7.37
C GLU A 32 -2.63 1.44 -5.97
N ILE A 33 -2.81 0.17 -5.57
CA ILE A 33 -3.51 -0.22 -4.35
C ILE A 33 -2.71 -1.28 -3.60
N ILE A 34 -2.67 -1.16 -2.27
CA ILE A 34 -2.35 -2.27 -1.36
C ILE A 34 -3.62 -2.64 -0.58
N ALA A 35 -3.95 -3.93 -0.57
CA ALA A 35 -5.13 -4.45 0.12
C ALA A 35 -4.73 -5.50 1.18
N CYS A 36 -5.32 -5.38 2.37
CA CYS A 36 -5.24 -6.39 3.42
C CYS A 36 -6.67 -6.78 3.83
N VAL A 37 -7.24 -7.75 3.12
CA VAL A 37 -8.64 -8.20 3.32
C VAL A 37 -8.93 -8.61 4.77
N PRO A 38 -8.09 -9.42 5.46
CA PRO A 38 -8.39 -9.82 6.84
C PRO A 38 -8.47 -8.64 7.81
N ASN A 39 -7.64 -7.62 7.61
CA ASN A 39 -7.59 -6.43 8.46
C ASN A 39 -8.53 -5.32 7.96
N ARG A 40 -9.26 -5.55 6.86
CA ARG A 40 -10.12 -4.54 6.21
C ARG A 40 -9.41 -3.21 5.92
N LEU A 41 -8.14 -3.30 5.53
CA LEU A 41 -7.29 -2.16 5.19
C LEU A 41 -7.14 -2.05 3.67
N LEU A 42 -7.27 -0.84 3.15
CA LEU A 42 -6.99 -0.48 1.77
C LEU A 42 -6.14 0.79 1.75
N VAL A 43 -5.03 0.79 1.02
CA VAL A 43 -4.18 1.94 0.76
C VAL A 43 -4.21 2.19 -0.74
N GLN A 44 -4.49 3.42 -1.16
CA GLN A 44 -4.55 3.80 -2.57
C GLN A 44 -3.72 5.06 -2.79
N VAL A 45 -2.92 5.08 -3.85
CA VAL A 45 -2.29 6.33 -4.31
C VAL A 45 -3.36 7.13 -5.06
N ALA A 46 -3.80 8.22 -4.43
CA ALA A 46 -4.76 9.17 -4.99
C ALA A 46 -4.07 10.43 -5.50
N GLY A 47 -4.80 11.23 -6.29
CA GLY A 47 -4.30 12.46 -6.89
C GLY A 47 -4.75 12.60 -8.34
N VAL A 48 -4.50 13.78 -8.91
CA VAL A 48 -4.59 14.06 -10.35
C VAL A 48 -3.17 14.02 -10.91
N GLU A 49 -2.99 13.44 -12.11
CA GLU A 49 -1.75 13.69 -12.86
C GLU A 49 -1.68 15.20 -13.12
N PRO A 50 -0.55 15.86 -12.83
CA PRO A 50 -0.36 17.22 -13.29
C PRO A 50 -0.30 17.17 -14.82
N ASP A 51 -1.22 17.89 -15.48
CA ASP A 51 -1.18 18.15 -16.93
C ASP A 51 0.16 18.75 -17.36
#